data_AF-A0A8E0V7Q9-F1
#
_entry.id   AF-A0A8E0V7Q9-F1
#
_cell.length_a   1.000
_cell.length_b   1.000
_cell.length_c   1.000
_cell.angle_alpha   90.00
_cell.angle_beta   90.00
_cell.angle_gamma   90.00
#
_symmetry.space_group_name_H-M   'P 1'
#
loop_
_entity.id
_entity.type
_entity.pdbx_description
1 polymer ?
#
loop_
_entity_poly.entity_id
_entity_poly.type
_entity_poly.pdbx_seq_one_letter_code
_entity_poly.pdbx_strand_id
1 'polypeptide(L)' 'MERSWRDAIEQGVAYYQEHDPVRAELFELRYVQNHTEEEVMERLHIGRTTYKKADQDLLSTVAVYAAQRGAL' A
#
# COMPACT_ATOMS: atom_id res chain seq x y z
N MET A 1 -11.51 12.22 12.94
CA MET A 1 -10.23 12.11 12.22
C MET A 1 -9.85 10.66 11.94
N GLU A 2 -9.83 9.75 12.93
CA GLU A 2 -9.35 8.36 12.73
C GLU A 2 -10.11 7.52 11.68
N ARG A 3 -11.44 7.68 11.57
CA ARG A 3 -12.22 6.97 10.54
C ARG A 3 -11.81 7.36 9.11
N SER A 4 -11.45 8.62 8.90
CA SER A 4 -11.09 9.13 7.57
C SER A 4 -9.82 8.50 7.02
N TRP A 5 -8.88 8.14 7.90
CA TRP A 5 -7.65 7.44 7.51
C TRP A 5 -7.90 5.96 7.25
N ARG A 6 -8.70 5.30 8.09
CA ARG A 6 -9.10 3.90 7.85
C ARG A 6 -9.80 3.74 6.51
N ASP A 7 -10.79 4.59 6.23
CA ASP A 7 -11.56 4.55 4.98
C ASP A 7 -10.67 4.83 3.75
N ALA A 8 -9.65 5.69 3.90
CA ALA A 8 -8.68 5.97 2.85
C ALA A 8 -7.74 4.79 2.57
N ILE A 9 -7.30 4.11 3.63
CA ILE A 9 -6.47 2.90 3.52
C ILE A 9 -7.27 1.78 2.87
N GLU A 10 -8.49 1.50 3.35
CA GLU A 10 -9.36 0.46 2.80
C GLU A 10 -9.64 0.71 1.32
N GLN A 11 -9.91 1.96 0.92
CA GLN A 11 -10.10 2.29 -0.49
C GLN A 11 -8.81 2.16 -1.32
N GLY A 12 -7.66 2.59 -0.78
CA GLY A 12 -6.37 2.44 -1.43
C GLY A 12 -6.01 0.98 -1.68
N VAL A 13 -6.25 0.12 -0.70
CA VAL A 13 -6.03 -1.33 -0.84
C VAL A 13 -7.00 -1.94 -1.83
N ALA A 14 -8.30 -1.61 -1.76
CA ALA A 14 -9.30 -2.11 -2.70
C ALA A 14 -8.96 -1.74 -4.16
N TYR A 15 -8.49 -0.51 -4.40
CA TYR A 15 -8.02 -0.08 -5.72
C TYR A 15 -6.91 -0.99 -6.25
N TYR A 16 -5.90 -1.31 -5.44
CA TYR A 16 -4.81 -2.19 -5.87
C TYR A 16 -5.23 -3.65 -5.97
N GLN A 17 -6.18 -4.14 -5.17
CA GLN A 17 -6.70 -5.50 -5.33
C GLN A 17 -7.32 -5.71 -6.73
N GLU A 18 -7.97 -4.69 -7.29
CA GLU A 18 -8.57 -4.76 -8.63
C GLU A 18 -7.57 -4.50 -9.77
N HIS A 19 -6.62 -3.57 -9.58
CA HIS A 19 -5.75 -3.10 -10.65
C HIS A 19 -4.32 -3.66 -10.65
N ASP A 20 -3.78 -4.00 -9.47
CA ASP A 20 -2.41 -4.50 -9.31
C ASP A 20 -2.26 -5.33 -8.02
N PRO A 21 -2.54 -6.64 -8.09
CA PRO A 21 -2.52 -7.52 -6.92
C PRO A 21 -1.17 -7.55 -6.20
N VAL A 22 -0.06 -7.30 -6.89
CA VAL A 22 1.29 -7.28 -6.28
C VAL A 22 1.41 -6.12 -5.29
N ARG A 23 0.83 -4.95 -5.62
CA ARG A 23 0.83 -3.79 -4.70
C ARG A 23 -0.11 -4.00 -3.51
N ALA A 24 -1.23 -4.67 -3.72
CA ALA A 24 -2.12 -5.04 -2.62
C ALA A 24 -1.42 -6.04 -1.67
N GLU A 25 -0.72 -7.03 -2.22
CA GLU A 25 0.02 -8.01 -1.42
C GLU A 25 1.24 -7.39 -0.72
N LEU A 26 1.91 -6.42 -1.36
CA LEU A 26 2.94 -5.60 -0.71
C LEU A 26 2.37 -4.87 0.51
N PHE A 27 1.18 -4.27 0.39
CA PHE A 27 0.54 -3.58 1.52
C PHE A 27 0.33 -4.53 2.71
N GLU A 28 -0.29 -5.69 2.45
CA GLU A 28 -0.56 -6.69 3.47
C GLU A 28 0.73 -7.19 4.13
N LEU A 29 1.74 -7.55 3.35
CA LEU A 29 3.00 -8.05 3.90
C LEU A 29 3.75 -6.97 4.70
N ARG A 30 3.87 -5.76 4.14
CA ARG A 30 4.72 -4.70 4.71
C ARG A 30 4.09 -3.97 5.89
N TYR A 31 2.80 -3.66 5.80
CA TYR A 31 2.12 -2.75 6.74
C TYR A 31 1.12 -3.46 7.67
N VAL A 32 0.53 -4.57 7.26
CA VAL A 32 -0.38 -5.35 8.13
C VAL A 32 0.41 -6.42 8.90
N GLN A 33 1.23 -7.19 8.20
CA GLN A 33 2.01 -8.30 8.77
C GLN A 33 3.40 -7.87 9.29
N ASN A 34 3.81 -6.62 9.06
CA ASN A 34 5.08 -6.05 9.51
C ASN A 34 6.33 -6.81 9.03
N HIS A 35 6.30 -7.40 7.83
CA HIS A 35 7.50 -7.97 7.22
C HIS A 35 8.52 -6.89 6.83
N THR A 36 9.79 -7.27 6.83
CA THR A 36 10.90 -6.44 6.35
C THR A 36 10.85 -6.27 4.84
N GLU A 37 11.48 -5.22 4.31
CA GLU A 37 11.52 -4.99 2.85
C GLU A 37 12.13 -6.20 2.11
N GLU A 38 13.13 -6.86 2.71
CA GLU A 38 13.79 -8.04 2.14
C GLU A 38 12.84 -9.25 2.06
N GLU A 39 12.12 -9.55 3.13
CA GLU A 39 11.12 -10.62 3.14
C GLU A 39 9.99 -10.36 2.13
N VAL A 40 9.54 -9.10 2.00
CA VAL A 40 8.51 -8.74 1.02
C VAL A 40 9.03 -8.90 -0.41
N MET A 41 10.25 -8.43 -0.69
CA MET A 41 10.88 -8.61 -2.01
C MET A 41 11.03 -10.09 -2.37
N GLU A 42 11.45 -10.93 -1.43
CA GLU A 42 11.61 -12.36 -1.61
C GLU A 42 10.27 -13.05 -1.90
N ARG A 43 9.22 -12.75 -1.11
CA ARG A 43 7.89 -13.36 -1.25
C ARG A 43 7.16 -12.95 -2.52
N LEU A 44 7.29 -11.68 -2.92
CA LEU A 44 6.68 -11.17 -4.15
C LEU A 44 7.54 -11.43 -5.40
N HIS A 45 8.73 -12.01 -5.23
CA HIS A 45 9.70 -12.23 -6.31
C HIS A 45 10.01 -10.96 -7.12
N ILE A 46 10.19 -9.82 -6.42
CA ILE A 46 10.47 -8.52 -7.04
C ILE A 46 11.84 -7.98 -6.64
N GLY A 47 12.45 -7.22 -7.55
CA GLY A 47 13.69 -6.50 -7.27
C GLY A 47 13.49 -5.22 -6.46
N ARG A 48 14.59 -4.70 -5.89
CA ARG A 48 14.60 -3.49 -5.04
C ARG A 48 14.01 -2.24 -5.70
N THR A 49 14.29 -2.03 -6.98
CA THR A 49 13.74 -0.89 -7.73
C THR A 49 12.23 -1.00 -7.90
N THR A 50 11.73 -2.20 -8.20
CA THR A 50 10.29 -2.49 -8.28
C THR A 50 9.62 -2.31 -6.92
N TYR A 51 10.22 -2.82 -5.85
CA TYR A 51 9.73 -2.64 -4.48
C TYR A 51 9.60 -1.16 -4.13
N LYS A 52 10.66 -0.36 -4.30
CA LYS A 52 10.64 1.06 -3.94
C LYS A 52 9.59 1.85 -4.71
N LYS A 53 9.40 1.54 -6.00
CA LYS A 53 8.35 2.16 -6.80
C LYS A 53 6.95 1.74 -6.31
N ALA A 54 6.74 0.46 -6.06
CA ALA A 54 5.46 -0.07 -5.59
C ALA A 54 5.07 0.51 -4.22
N ASP A 55 6.03 0.60 -3.29
CA ASP A 55 5.88 1.18 -1.95
C ASP A 55 5.53 2.69 -2.03
N GLN A 56 6.26 3.44 -2.85
CA GLN A 56 5.99 4.86 -3.06
C GLN A 56 4.60 5.10 -3.70
N ASP A 57 4.26 4.36 -4.76
CA ASP A 57 2.98 4.48 -5.44
C ASP A 57 1.82 4.18 -4.47
N LEU A 58 1.96 3.11 -3.67
CA LEU A 58 1.00 2.68 -2.67
C LEU A 58 0.70 3.79 -1.65
N LEU A 59 1.74 4.31 -1.00
CA LEU A 59 1.61 5.36 0.00
C LEU A 59 1.04 6.66 -0.60
N SER A 60 1.44 6.99 -1.83
CA SER A 60 0.92 8.17 -2.54
C SER A 60 -0.58 8.04 -2.82
N THR A 61 -1.04 6.87 -3.26
CA THR A 61 -2.46 6.60 -3.49
C THR A 61 -3.28 6.71 -2.20
N VAL A 62 -2.79 6.11 -1.10
CA VAL A 62 -3.46 6.23 0.21
C VAL A 62 -3.51 7.69 0.67
N ALA A 63 -2.42 8.44 0.51
CA ALA A 63 -2.38 9.86 0.86
C ALA A 63 -3.37 10.70 0.03
N VAL A 64 -3.55 10.41 -1.26
CA VAL A 64 -4.57 11.06 -2.11
C VAL A 64 -5.98 10.76 -1.58
N TYR A 65 -6.28 9.51 -1.25
CA TYR A 65 -7.59 9.15 -0.69
C TYR A 65 -7.84 9.75 0.69
N ALA A 66 -6.78 9.92 1.49
CA ALA A 66 -6.84 10.60 2.78
C ALA A 66 -7.11 12.10 2.61
N ALA A 67 -6.44 12.75 1.65
CA ALA A 67 -6.66 14.14 1.28
C ALA A 67 -8.11 14.40 0.86
N GLN A 68 -8.64 13.56 -0.03
CA GLN A 68 -10.02 13.66 -0.53
C GLN A 68 -11.08 13.56 0.57
N ARG A 69 -10.76 12.89 1.67
CA ARG A 69 -11.67 12.71 2.81
C ARG A 69 -11.48 13.73 3.93
N GLY A 70 -10.55 14.68 3.78
CA GLY A 70 -10.25 15.68 4.81
C GLY A 70 -9.50 15.08 6.00
N ALA A 71 -8.68 14.05 5.77
CA ALA A 71 -7.83 13.43 6.78
C ALA A 71 -6.44 14.09 6.92
N LEU A 72 -6.12 15.06 6.03
CA LEU A 72 -4.90 15.86 6.03
C LEU A 72 -5.05 17.17 6.80
#